data_AF-A0A973PGT9-F1
#
_entry.id   AF-A0A973PGT9-F1
#
_cell.length_a   1.000
_cell.length_b   1.000
_cell.length_c   1.000
_cell.angle_alpha   90.00
_cell.angle_beta   90.00
_cell.angle_gamma   90.00
#
_symmetry.space_group_name_H-M   'P 1'
#
loop_
_entity.id
_entity.type
_entity.pdbx_description
1 polymer ?
#
loop_
_entity_poly.entity_id
_entity_poly.type
_entity_poly.pdbx_seq_one_letter_code
_entity_poly.pdbx_strand_id
1 'polypeptide(L)'
;QIQALIQKSDQAQKGAAAKVKDLRAEIAKMKSKRRDIERLLAKFGFQQPGGGENLTPRMIAVRAEIMQNFPMPYGVGCFRAGDPGEHGKGRACDYMMSSGGRPASGADEDRGDALADWLIKNGPRMGVMYIIWKQRYYDIRSGGGWDPMSDRGGVTANHYDHVHVSVF
;
A
#
# COMPACT_ATOMS: atom_id res chain seq x y z
N GLN A 1 -4.09 -50.75 9.21
CA GLN A 1 -4.54 -49.86 8.12
C GLN A 1 -5.73 -48.97 8.53
N ILE A 2 -6.77 -49.46 9.21
CA ILE A 2 -7.96 -48.68 9.62
C ILE A 2 -7.65 -47.53 10.61
N GLN A 3 -6.84 -47.77 11.65
CA GLN A 3 -6.47 -46.72 12.62
C GLN A 3 -5.75 -45.52 11.97
N ALA A 4 -4.91 -45.76 10.96
CA ALA A 4 -4.20 -44.69 10.24
C ALA A 4 -5.17 -43.83 9.40
N LEU A 5 -6.25 -44.42 8.88
CA LEU A 5 -7.29 -43.70 8.15
C LEU A 5 -8.14 -42.82 9.08
N ILE A 6 -8.47 -43.32 10.27
CA ILE A 6 -9.19 -42.55 11.30
C ILE A 6 -8.35 -41.35 11.74
N GLN A 7 -7.06 -41.54 12.05
CA GLN A 7 -6.17 -40.43 12.42
C GLN A 7 -6.04 -39.38 11.33
N LYS A 8 -5.94 -39.79 10.05
CA LYS A 8 -5.93 -38.85 8.91
C LYS A 8 -7.23 -38.07 8.79
N SER A 9 -8.37 -38.73 8.98
CA SER A 9 -9.70 -38.09 8.98
C SER A 9 -9.81 -37.06 10.11
N ASP A 10 -9.39 -37.40 11.33
CA ASP A 10 -9.42 -36.50 12.48
C ASP A 10 -8.52 -35.28 12.29
N GLN A 11 -7.32 -35.48 11.72
CA GLN A 11 -6.42 -34.38 11.38
C GLN A 11 -7.01 -33.48 10.30
N ALA A 12 -7.63 -34.05 9.26
CA ALA A 12 -8.31 -33.28 8.21
C ALA A 12 -9.48 -32.47 8.78
N GLN A 13 -10.29 -33.06 9.68
CA GLN A 13 -11.39 -32.37 10.35
C GLN A 13 -10.90 -31.23 11.26
N LYS A 14 -9.83 -31.47 12.04
CA LYS A 14 -9.20 -30.41 12.86
C LYS A 14 -8.65 -29.28 11.99
N GLY A 15 -7.99 -29.61 10.88
CA GLY A 15 -7.51 -28.62 9.91
C GLY A 15 -8.64 -27.81 9.27
N ALA A 16 -9.75 -28.45 8.92
CA ALA A 16 -10.94 -27.78 8.40
C ALA A 16 -11.57 -26.85 9.46
N ALA A 17 -11.69 -27.31 10.71
CA ALA A 17 -12.23 -26.50 11.80
C ALA A 17 -11.38 -25.26 12.09
N ALA A 18 -10.05 -25.40 12.05
CA ALA A 18 -9.12 -24.28 12.18
C ALA A 18 -9.32 -23.25 11.04
N LYS A 19 -9.36 -23.71 9.78
CA LYS A 19 -9.62 -22.82 8.63
C LYS A 19 -10.96 -22.09 8.73
N VAL A 20 -12.02 -22.75 9.18
CA VAL A 20 -13.34 -22.12 9.39
C VAL A 20 -13.28 -21.06 10.48
N LYS A 21 -12.54 -21.30 11.57
CA LYS A 21 -12.32 -20.31 12.63
C LYS A 21 -11.58 -19.09 12.08
N ASP A 22 -10.51 -19.30 11.33
CA ASP A 22 -9.70 -18.21 10.75
C ASP A 22 -10.54 -17.38 9.77
N LEU A 23 -11.30 -18.04 8.89
CA LEU A 23 -12.21 -17.36 7.96
C LEU A 23 -13.27 -16.53 8.69
N ARG A 24 -13.84 -17.05 9.79
CA ARG A 24 -14.79 -16.28 10.62
C ARG A 24 -14.15 -15.05 11.25
N ALA A 25 -12.92 -15.17 11.73
CA ALA A 25 -12.17 -14.04 12.28
C ALA A 25 -11.88 -12.98 11.21
N GLU A 26 -11.51 -13.41 10.00
CA GLU A 26 -11.28 -12.52 8.87
C GLU A 26 -12.56 -11.81 8.42
N ILE A 27 -13.69 -12.53 8.34
CA ILE A 27 -15.02 -11.92 8.06
C ILE A 27 -15.38 -10.87 9.11
N ALA A 28 -15.15 -11.16 10.39
CA ALA A 28 -15.39 -10.20 11.47
C ALA A 28 -14.50 -8.94 11.31
N LYS A 29 -13.21 -9.13 11.00
CA LYS A 29 -12.27 -8.04 10.72
C LYS A 29 -12.74 -7.21 9.52
N MET A 30 -13.08 -7.82 8.39
CA MET A 30 -13.59 -7.13 7.21
C MET A 30 -14.88 -6.35 7.49
N LYS A 31 -15.83 -6.95 8.23
CA LYS A 31 -17.08 -6.27 8.64
C LYS A 31 -16.80 -5.07 9.53
N SER A 32 -15.83 -5.16 10.44
CA SER A 32 -15.46 -4.04 11.30
C SER A 32 -14.89 -2.85 10.51
N LYS A 33 -14.05 -3.15 9.50
CA LYS A 33 -13.40 -2.16 8.64
C LYS A 33 -14.34 -1.54 7.60
N ARG A 34 -15.43 -2.24 7.23
CA ARG A 34 -16.38 -1.78 6.21
C ARG A 34 -16.87 -0.35 6.43
N ARG A 35 -17.27 -0.01 7.67
CA ARG A 35 -17.78 1.33 8.00
C ARG A 35 -16.70 2.41 7.84
N ASP A 36 -15.46 2.10 8.19
CA ASP A 36 -14.35 3.03 8.06
C ASP A 36 -14.00 3.25 6.58
N ILE A 37 -14.02 2.19 5.76
CA ILE A 37 -13.87 2.29 4.30
C ILE A 37 -15.00 3.12 3.70
N GLU A 38 -16.26 2.86 4.05
CA GLU A 38 -17.42 3.65 3.60
C GLU A 38 -17.28 5.12 3.98
N ARG A 39 -16.81 5.42 5.20
CA ARG A 39 -16.54 6.79 5.65
C ARG A 39 -15.42 7.45 4.84
N LEU A 40 -14.31 6.74 4.60
CA LEU A 40 -13.20 7.26 3.82
C LEU A 40 -13.61 7.52 2.36
N LEU A 41 -14.38 6.61 1.76
CA LEU A 41 -14.94 6.79 0.42
C LEU A 41 -15.93 7.96 0.35
N ALA A 42 -16.80 8.13 1.35
CA ALA A 42 -17.70 9.27 1.41
C ALA A 42 -16.94 10.60 1.58
N LYS A 43 -15.87 10.60 2.38
CA LYS A 43 -15.05 11.79 2.64
C LYS A 43 -14.20 12.19 1.44
N PHE A 44 -13.54 11.22 0.82
CA PHE A 44 -12.56 11.51 -0.22
C PHE A 44 -13.10 11.25 -1.62
N GLY A 45 -13.81 10.15 -1.83
CA GLY A 45 -14.25 9.71 -3.14
C GLY A 45 -13.08 9.49 -4.12
N PHE A 46 -13.38 8.85 -5.24
CA PHE A 46 -12.41 8.69 -6.30
C PHE A 46 -12.49 9.85 -7.27
N GLN A 47 -11.42 10.63 -7.33
CA GLN A 47 -11.31 11.77 -8.24
C GLN A 47 -10.86 11.27 -9.62
N GLN A 48 -11.34 11.94 -10.68
CA GLN A 48 -10.84 11.71 -12.02
C GLN A 48 -9.55 12.51 -12.25
N PRO A 49 -8.58 11.97 -13.01
CA PRO A 49 -7.42 12.73 -13.40
C PRO A 49 -7.82 13.90 -14.30
N GLY A 50 -7.09 15.01 -14.21
CA GLY A 50 -7.36 16.20 -15.04
C GLY A 50 -6.14 17.11 -15.17
N GLY A 51 -6.28 18.14 -16.02
CA GLY A 51 -5.20 19.07 -16.32
C GLY A 51 -4.06 18.47 -17.16
N GLY A 52 -2.95 19.21 -17.30
CA GLY A 52 -1.82 18.80 -18.16
C GLY A 52 -0.99 17.62 -17.65
N GLU A 53 -1.16 17.23 -16.38
CA GLU A 53 -0.33 16.20 -15.74
C GLU A 53 -1.03 14.83 -15.61
N ASN A 54 -2.31 14.73 -15.98
CA ASN A 54 -3.13 13.51 -15.81
C ASN A 54 -3.12 12.97 -14.36
N LEU A 55 -3.02 13.87 -13.38
CA LEU A 55 -3.12 13.54 -11.96
C LEU A 55 -4.47 13.97 -11.41
N THR A 56 -4.94 13.28 -10.38
CA THR A 56 -6.09 13.78 -9.62
C THR A 56 -5.70 15.03 -8.83
N PRO A 57 -6.64 15.96 -8.58
CA PRO A 57 -6.38 17.12 -7.73
C PRO A 57 -5.79 16.75 -6.36
N ARG A 58 -6.23 15.63 -5.78
CA ARG A 58 -5.67 15.10 -4.53
C ARG A 58 -4.24 14.66 -4.67
N MET A 59 -3.89 13.93 -5.73
CA MET A 59 -2.51 13.50 -5.93
C MET A 59 -1.59 14.71 -6.15
N ILE A 60 -2.06 15.75 -6.85
CA ILE A 60 -1.33 17.02 -7.00
C ILE A 60 -1.06 17.66 -5.63
N ALA A 61 -2.09 17.77 -4.78
CA ALA A 61 -1.95 18.37 -3.44
C ALA A 61 -1.03 17.54 -2.53
N VAL A 62 -1.20 16.21 -2.51
CA VAL A 62 -0.36 15.29 -1.73
C VAL A 62 1.09 15.33 -2.18
N ARG A 63 1.34 15.32 -3.50
CA ARG A 63 2.70 15.44 -4.05
C ARG A 63 3.33 16.77 -3.65
N ALA A 64 2.60 17.88 -3.77
CA ALA A 64 3.10 19.19 -3.38
C ALA A 64 3.48 19.22 -1.88
N GLU A 65 2.64 18.67 -1.02
CA GLU A 65 2.90 18.64 0.42
C GLU A 65 4.08 17.74 0.80
N ILE A 66 4.21 16.57 0.16
CA ILE A 66 5.37 15.70 0.34
C ILE A 66 6.64 16.41 -0.11
N MET A 67 6.66 17.03 -1.29
CA MET A 67 7.83 17.71 -1.85
C MET A 67 8.29 18.92 -1.01
N GLN A 68 7.37 19.58 -0.31
CA GLN A 68 7.71 20.66 0.63
C GLN A 68 8.44 20.16 1.88
N ASN A 69 8.09 18.98 2.38
CA ASN A 69 8.67 18.41 3.61
C ASN A 69 9.85 17.48 3.33
N PHE A 70 9.88 16.87 2.15
CA PHE A 70 10.85 15.89 1.72
C PHE A 70 11.26 16.19 0.27
N PRO A 71 12.28 17.03 0.05
CA PRO A 71 12.87 17.20 -1.28
C PRO A 71 13.35 15.86 -1.85
N MET A 72 13.00 15.56 -3.10
CA MET A 72 13.31 14.30 -3.76
C MET A 72 14.47 14.45 -4.74
N PRO A 73 15.71 14.08 -4.37
CA PRO A 73 16.89 14.28 -5.23
C PRO A 73 16.89 13.38 -6.47
N TYR A 74 16.18 12.25 -6.43
CA TYR A 74 16.08 11.30 -7.55
C TYR A 74 14.79 11.44 -8.35
N GLY A 75 13.99 12.47 -8.06
CA GLY A 75 12.74 12.76 -8.75
C GLY A 75 11.53 11.99 -8.23
N VAL A 76 10.39 12.22 -8.90
CA VAL A 76 9.09 11.63 -8.58
C VAL A 76 8.43 11.14 -9.86
N GLY A 77 8.06 9.86 -9.90
CA GLY A 77 7.35 9.26 -11.03
C GLY A 77 5.86 9.11 -10.72
N CYS A 78 4.98 9.78 -11.47
CA CYS A 78 3.53 9.71 -11.22
C CYS A 78 2.77 9.01 -12.35
N PHE A 79 1.96 9.74 -13.13
CA PHE A 79 1.07 9.16 -14.14
C PHE A 79 1.83 8.30 -15.17
N ARG A 80 1.28 7.12 -15.48
CA ARG A 80 1.79 6.22 -16.52
C ARG A 80 0.63 5.80 -17.43
N ALA A 81 0.65 6.25 -18.69
CA ALA A 81 -0.41 5.92 -19.65
C ALA A 81 -0.49 4.40 -19.89
N GLY A 82 -1.70 3.85 -19.84
CA GLY A 82 -1.94 2.41 -20.05
C GLY A 82 -1.71 1.52 -18.81
N ASP A 83 -1.24 2.07 -17.69
CA ASP A 83 -1.11 1.33 -16.44
C ASP A 83 -2.51 1.05 -15.84
N PRO A 84 -2.90 -0.22 -15.58
CA PRO A 84 -4.23 -0.55 -15.06
C PRO A 84 -4.40 -0.20 -13.57
N GLY A 85 -3.30 0.10 -12.88
CA GLY A 85 -3.25 0.45 -11.47
C GLY A 85 -3.46 1.93 -11.21
N GLU A 86 -2.97 2.38 -10.05
CA GLU A 86 -3.21 3.74 -9.56
C GLU A 86 -2.39 4.80 -10.29
N HIS A 87 -1.27 4.44 -10.89
CA HIS A 87 -0.50 5.35 -11.75
C HIS A 87 -1.28 5.75 -13.00
N GLY A 88 -1.92 4.81 -13.70
CA GLY A 88 -2.70 5.14 -14.91
C GLY A 88 -4.04 5.80 -14.62
N LYS A 89 -4.47 5.81 -13.36
CA LYS A 89 -5.62 6.61 -12.88
C LYS A 89 -5.22 7.99 -12.39
N GLY A 90 -3.93 8.32 -12.39
CA GLY A 90 -3.42 9.60 -11.88
C GLY A 90 -3.45 9.72 -10.35
N ARG A 91 -3.51 8.59 -9.64
CA ARG A 91 -3.69 8.52 -8.18
C ARG A 91 -2.49 7.97 -7.44
N ALA A 92 -1.35 7.83 -8.10
CA ALA A 92 -0.13 7.38 -7.47
C ALA A 92 1.10 8.13 -7.94
N CYS A 93 2.08 8.21 -7.02
CA CYS A 93 3.42 8.67 -7.29
C CYS A 93 4.44 7.80 -6.53
N ASP A 94 5.58 7.58 -7.17
CA ASP A 94 6.78 6.94 -6.61
C ASP A 94 7.80 8.02 -6.28
N TYR A 95 8.17 8.11 -5.00
CA TYR A 95 9.14 9.07 -4.48
C TYR A 95 10.49 8.39 -4.39
N MET A 96 11.38 8.72 -5.32
CA MET A 96 12.62 7.98 -5.53
C MET A 96 13.65 8.26 -4.43
N MET A 97 14.21 7.18 -3.87
CA MET A 97 15.27 7.17 -2.86
C MET A 97 16.60 6.64 -3.43
N SER A 98 16.64 6.33 -4.72
CA SER A 98 17.86 6.09 -5.47
C SER A 98 17.61 6.41 -6.95
N SER A 99 18.64 6.27 -7.79
CA SER A 99 18.52 6.43 -9.25
C SER A 99 17.62 5.37 -9.94
N GLY A 100 16.99 4.47 -9.17
CA GLY A 100 16.22 3.34 -9.68
C GLY A 100 17.08 2.10 -9.92
N GLY A 101 16.49 0.92 -9.69
CA GLY A 101 17.11 -0.39 -9.89
C GLY A 101 18.18 -0.77 -8.86
N ARG A 102 18.45 0.10 -7.89
CA ARG A 102 19.37 -0.13 -6.76
C ARG A 102 18.68 0.20 -5.44
N PRO A 103 18.82 -0.62 -4.39
CA PRO A 103 18.22 -0.29 -3.11
C PRO A 103 18.68 1.08 -2.63
N ALA A 104 17.77 1.83 -2.01
CA ALA A 104 18.17 2.98 -1.22
C ALA A 104 19.12 2.53 -0.11
N SER A 105 20.03 3.40 0.29
CA SER A 105 21.00 3.10 1.35
C SER A 105 21.38 4.37 2.10
N GLY A 106 21.83 4.22 3.34
CA GLY A 106 22.28 5.34 4.17
C GLY A 106 21.23 6.44 4.27
N ALA A 107 21.64 7.69 4.04
CA ALA A 107 20.76 8.86 4.19
C ALA A 107 19.51 8.83 3.29
N ASP A 108 19.56 8.14 2.15
CA ASP A 108 18.38 8.04 1.27
C ASP A 108 17.39 6.98 1.77
N GLU A 109 17.90 5.90 2.37
CA GLU A 109 17.07 4.91 3.04
C GLU A 109 16.37 5.54 4.27
N ASP A 110 17.11 6.30 5.07
CA ASP A 110 16.59 7.04 6.22
C ASP A 110 15.52 8.05 5.79
N ARG A 111 15.71 8.73 4.64
CA ARG A 111 14.69 9.62 4.06
C ARG A 111 13.42 8.84 3.69
N GLY A 112 13.56 7.67 3.09
CA GLY A 112 12.43 6.80 2.74
C GLY A 112 11.66 6.32 3.97
N ASP A 113 12.36 5.90 5.02
CA ASP A 113 11.75 5.53 6.30
C ASP A 113 11.01 6.72 6.93
N ALA A 114 11.63 7.90 6.97
CA ALA A 114 11.03 9.12 7.51
C ALA A 114 9.79 9.56 6.72
N LEU A 115 9.82 9.46 5.39
CA LEU A 115 8.67 9.75 4.53
C LEU A 115 7.52 8.78 4.80
N ALA A 116 7.81 7.47 4.87
CA ALA A 116 6.79 6.47 5.15
C ALA A 116 6.13 6.70 6.52
N ASP A 117 6.91 6.99 7.56
CA ASP A 117 6.40 7.30 8.91
C ASP A 117 5.57 8.59 8.95
N TRP A 118 6.00 9.62 8.22
CA TRP A 118 5.24 10.87 8.11
C TRP A 118 3.90 10.65 7.40
N LEU A 119 3.89 9.84 6.34
CA LEU A 119 2.67 9.47 5.61
C LEU A 119 1.73 8.59 6.44
N ILE A 120 2.25 7.73 7.31
CA ILE A 120 1.41 6.97 8.25
C ILE A 120 0.65 7.93 9.18
N LYS A 121 1.32 9.00 9.67
CA LYS A 121 0.73 9.99 10.58
C LYS A 121 -0.21 10.97 9.87
N ASN A 122 0.15 11.42 8.67
CA ASN A 122 -0.54 12.51 7.97
C ASN A 122 -1.45 12.03 6.83
N GLY A 123 -1.18 10.85 6.27
CA GLY A 123 -1.94 10.26 5.17
C GLY A 123 -3.46 10.25 5.36
N PRO A 124 -3.99 9.93 6.56
CA PRO A 124 -5.43 9.91 6.80
C PRO A 124 -6.14 11.25 6.59
N ARG A 125 -5.47 12.39 6.81
CA ARG A 125 -6.07 13.72 6.53
C ARG A 125 -5.97 14.10 5.05
N MET A 126 -4.95 13.60 4.35
CA MET A 126 -4.69 13.93 2.95
C MET A 126 -5.44 13.02 1.96
N GLY A 127 -5.99 11.90 2.44
CA GLY A 127 -6.65 10.90 1.58
C GLY A 127 -5.66 9.95 0.92
N VAL A 128 -4.55 9.63 1.59
CA VAL A 128 -3.68 8.51 1.21
C VAL A 128 -4.43 7.19 1.48
N MET A 129 -4.43 6.30 0.49
CA MET A 129 -5.00 4.96 0.59
C MET A 129 -3.99 3.97 1.17
N TYR A 130 -2.81 3.87 0.55
CA TYR A 130 -1.76 2.97 0.99
C TYR A 130 -0.37 3.46 0.58
N ILE A 131 0.63 2.95 1.30
CA ILE A 131 2.05 3.20 1.09
C ILE A 131 2.72 1.86 0.82
N ILE A 132 3.72 1.80 -0.07
CA ILE A 132 4.60 0.63 -0.21
C ILE A 132 6.04 1.09 -0.05
N TRP A 133 6.80 0.41 0.81
CA TRP A 133 8.21 0.71 1.05
C TRP A 133 8.93 -0.53 1.58
N LYS A 134 10.09 -0.89 1.01
CA LYS A 134 10.89 -2.07 1.42
C LYS A 134 10.07 -3.37 1.45
N GLN A 135 9.37 -3.68 0.35
CA GLN A 135 8.60 -4.92 0.17
C GLN A 135 7.53 -5.18 1.25
N ARG A 136 6.93 -4.11 1.75
CA ARG A 136 5.78 -4.15 2.65
C ARG A 136 4.85 -3.00 2.30
N TYR A 137 3.57 -3.16 2.59
CA TYR A 137 2.58 -2.13 2.38
C TYR A 137 1.88 -1.75 3.69
N TYR A 138 1.53 -0.48 3.80
CA TYR A 138 0.74 0.07 4.89
C TYR A 138 -0.58 0.56 4.32
N ASP A 139 -1.66 -0.17 4.58
CA ASP A 139 -2.99 0.20 4.09
C ASP A 139 -3.78 0.94 5.19
N ILE A 140 -3.95 2.26 4.99
CA ILE A 140 -4.66 3.14 5.91
C ILE A 140 -6.13 2.72 6.05
N ARG A 141 -6.73 2.20 4.97
CA ARG A 141 -8.13 1.72 4.95
C ARG A 141 -8.33 0.50 5.82
N SER A 142 -7.25 -0.22 6.08
CA SER A 142 -7.21 -1.44 6.86
C SER A 142 -6.93 -1.17 8.35
N GLY A 143 -6.85 0.10 8.78
CA GLY A 143 -6.57 0.43 10.18
C GLY A 143 -5.08 0.35 10.53
N GLY A 144 -4.21 0.30 9.52
CA GLY A 144 -2.76 0.39 9.68
C GLY A 144 -2.05 -0.93 9.98
N GLY A 145 -0.76 -0.80 10.26
CA GLY A 145 0.20 -1.90 10.33
C GLY A 145 0.89 -2.14 8.98
N TRP A 146 2.14 -2.62 9.05
CA TRP A 146 2.88 -3.07 7.89
C TRP A 146 2.55 -4.54 7.60
N ASP A 147 2.06 -4.81 6.40
CA ASP A 147 1.83 -6.16 5.90
C ASP A 147 2.89 -6.50 4.83
N PRO A 148 3.40 -7.74 4.79
CA PRO A 148 4.40 -8.15 3.81
C PRO A 148 3.82 -8.15 2.40
N MET A 149 4.66 -7.75 1.43
CA MET A 149 4.36 -7.83 0.01
C MET A 149 5.03 -9.07 -0.59
N SER A 150 4.36 -9.75 -1.52
CA SER A 150 4.99 -10.84 -2.27
C SER A 150 6.20 -10.33 -3.06
N ASP A 151 7.24 -11.16 -3.17
CA ASP A 151 8.36 -10.86 -4.06
C ASP A 151 7.92 -10.78 -5.53
N ARG A 152 8.24 -9.66 -6.18
CA ARG A 152 7.95 -9.37 -7.59
C ARG A 152 9.20 -9.38 -8.48
N GLY A 153 10.33 -9.86 -7.95
CA GLY A 153 11.50 -10.22 -8.75
C GLY A 153 12.50 -9.10 -9.03
N GLY A 154 12.49 -8.00 -8.26
CA GLY A 154 13.49 -6.94 -8.43
C GLY A 154 13.36 -5.78 -7.45
N VAL A 155 14.43 -4.98 -7.33
CA VAL A 155 14.52 -3.84 -6.40
C VAL A 155 13.34 -2.89 -6.58
N THR A 156 13.11 -2.42 -7.82
CA THR A 156 12.02 -1.49 -8.13
C THR A 156 10.66 -2.15 -7.93
N ALA A 157 10.48 -3.38 -8.43
CA ALA A 157 9.21 -4.10 -8.28
C ALA A 157 8.85 -4.36 -6.80
N ASN A 158 9.86 -4.49 -5.93
CA ASN A 158 9.73 -4.67 -4.49
C ASN A 158 9.86 -3.37 -3.68
N HIS A 159 9.94 -2.21 -4.35
CA HIS A 159 9.93 -0.89 -3.71
C HIS A 159 11.08 -0.69 -2.71
N TYR A 160 12.27 -1.18 -3.03
CA TYR A 160 13.49 -0.92 -2.25
C TYR A 160 14.18 0.38 -2.65
N ASP A 161 13.79 0.99 -3.77
CA ASP A 161 14.40 2.21 -4.33
C ASP A 161 13.46 3.42 -4.34
N HIS A 162 12.20 3.27 -3.94
CA HIS A 162 11.22 4.35 -3.84
C HIS A 162 10.11 4.05 -2.83
N VAL A 163 9.56 5.10 -2.23
CA VAL A 163 8.30 5.02 -1.48
C VAL A 163 7.15 5.23 -2.47
N HIS A 164 6.27 4.25 -2.62
CA HIS A 164 5.06 4.39 -3.44
C HIS A 164 3.90 4.88 -2.58
N VAL A 165 3.13 5.83 -3.10
CA VAL A 165 1.95 6.39 -2.42
C VAL A 165 0.78 6.39 -3.38
N SER A 166 -0.33 5.79 -2.96
CA SER A 166 -1.62 5.87 -3.66
C SER A 166 -2.63 6.68 -2.84
N VAL A 167 -3.47 7.46 -3.53
CA VAL A 167 -4.54 8.28 -2.93
C VAL A 167 -5.92 7.86 -3.44
N PHE A 168 -6.97 8.21 -2.70
CA PHE A 168 -8.36 8.03 -3.17
C PHE A 168 -8.57 8.78 -4.50
#